data_AF-A0A3D5YFM0-F1
#
_entry.id   AF-A0A3D5YFM0-F1
#
_cell.length_a   1.000
_cell.length_b   1.000
_cell.length_c   1.000
_cell.angle_alpha   90.00
_cell.angle_beta   90.00
_cell.angle_gamma   90.00
#
_symmetry.space_group_name_H-M   'P 1'
#
loop_
_entity.id
_entity.type
_entity.pdbx_description
1 polymer ?
#
loop_
_entity_poly.entity_id
_entity_poly.type
_entity_poly.pdbx_seq_one_letter_code
_entity_poly.pdbx_strand_id
1 'polypeptide(L)'
;MIFAKTLHFEFNYLIFLTNKNSIKKTKKELVLSFKKFPTTIMKLEDKEKILAVSPVNDADNLVIITKQGRGLLFKSNDIRPMGKTAG
;
A
#
# COMPACT_ATOMS: atom_id res chain seq x y z
N MET A 1 -7.78 6.17 -8.29
CA MET A 1 -6.43 6.73 -8.54
C MET A 1 -5.83 7.11 -7.19
N ILE A 2 -4.58 6.72 -6.90
CA ILE A 2 -3.88 7.12 -5.67
C ILE A 2 -2.87 8.19 -6.05
N PHE A 3 -2.96 9.36 -5.43
CA PHE A 3 -1.93 10.39 -5.52
C PHE A 3 -1.07 10.32 -4.26
N ALA A 4 0.18 9.91 -4.41
CA ALA A 4 1.19 9.99 -3.37
C ALA A 4 2.32 10.90 -3.86
N LYS A 5 2.78 11.82 -3.02
CA LYS A 5 3.79 12.83 -3.35
C LYS A 5 5.20 12.24 -3.25
N THR A 6 5.53 11.21 -4.02
CA THR A 6 6.91 10.70 -4.05
C THR A 6 7.33 10.29 -5.46
N LEU A 7 8.12 11.17 -6.12
CA LEU A 7 8.76 10.96 -7.43
C LEU A 7 10.21 10.44 -7.33
N HIS A 8 10.67 10.10 -6.11
CA HIS A 8 12.05 9.67 -5.84
C HIS A 8 12.07 8.27 -5.21
N PHE A 9 13.20 7.55 -5.32
CA PHE A 9 13.42 6.24 -4.67
C PHE A 9 13.40 6.29 -3.12
N GLU A 10 13.31 7.49 -2.54
CA GLU A 10 13.27 7.75 -1.10
C GLU A 10 11.84 7.61 -0.53
N PHE A 11 11.41 6.36 -0.32
CA PHE A 11 10.20 6.03 0.43
C PHE A 11 10.51 5.02 1.54
N ASN A 12 9.69 4.99 2.59
CA ASN A 12 9.81 4.04 3.70
C ASN A 12 8.80 2.90 3.62
N TYR A 13 7.67 3.12 2.95
CA TYR A 13 6.57 2.16 2.91
C TYR A 13 5.97 2.03 1.51
N LEU A 14 5.32 0.90 1.29
CA LEU A 14 4.44 0.65 0.17
C LEU A 14 3.01 0.48 0.70
N ILE A 15 2.07 1.17 0.08
CA ILE A 15 0.64 1.01 0.30
C ILE A 15 0.10 0.13 -0.82
N PHE A 16 -0.58 -0.94 -0.42
CA PHE A 16 -1.31 -1.84 -1.32
C PHE A 16 -2.79 -1.54 -1.21
N LEU A 17 -3.47 -1.38 -2.36
CA LEU A 17 -4.92 -1.25 -2.45
C LEU A 17 -5.48 -2.41 -3.27
N THR A 18 -6.53 -3.06 -2.76
CA THR A 18 -7.19 -4.19 -3.45
C THR A 18 -8.56 -3.83 -4.02
N ASN A 19 -9.10 -4.70 -4.88
CA ASN A 19 -10.45 -4.58 -5.44
C ASN A 19 -11.57 -4.80 -4.41
N LYS A 20 -11.24 -5.25 -3.20
CA LYS A 20 -12.15 -5.34 -2.05
C LYS A 20 -12.06 -4.12 -1.12
N ASN A 21 -11.41 -3.04 -1.56
CA ASN A 21 -11.15 -1.82 -0.76
C ASN A 21 -10.30 -2.08 0.49
N SER A 22 -9.48 -3.13 0.51
CA SER A 22 -8.49 -3.36 1.56
C SER A 22 -7.24 -2.53 1.31
N ILE A 23 -6.70 -1.94 2.39
CA ILE A 23 -5.46 -1.14 2.36
C ILE A 23 -4.45 -1.75 3.32
N LYS A 24 -3.23 -1.99 2.84
CA LYS A 24 -2.11 -2.47 3.66
C LYS A 24 -0.89 -1.58 3.47
N LYS A 25 -0.36 -1.02 4.57
CA LYS A 25 0.96 -0.34 4.61
C LYS A 25 2.01 -1.37 4.99
N THR A 26 3.09 -1.47 4.24
CA THR A 26 4.20 -2.39 4.52
C THR A 26 5.54 -1.68 4.32
N LYS A 27 6.50 -1.92 5.22
CA LYS A 27 7.85 -1.38 5.12
C LYS A 27 8.54 -1.84 3.84
N LYS A 28 9.26 -0.94 3.14
CA LYS A 28 9.90 -1.26 1.84
C LYS A 28 10.86 -2.44 1.94
N GLU A 29 11.55 -2.59 3.07
CA GLU A 29 12.55 -3.64 3.27
C GLU A 29 11.91 -5.02 3.25
N LEU A 30 10.65 -5.15 3.67
CA LEU A 30 9.95 -6.44 3.62
C LEU A 30 9.66 -6.87 2.19
N VAL A 31 9.49 -5.93 1.27
CA VAL A 31 9.18 -6.17 -0.14
C VAL A 31 10.45 -6.31 -0.98
N LEU A 32 11.43 -5.43 -0.75
CA LEU A 32 12.66 -5.33 -1.55
C LEU A 32 13.79 -6.25 -1.05
N SER A 33 13.69 -6.79 0.17
CA SER A 33 14.65 -7.76 0.68
C SER A 33 14.42 -9.14 0.05
N PHE A 34 15.09 -9.39 -1.08
CA PHE A 34 15.04 -10.66 -1.82
C PHE A 34 15.88 -11.78 -1.20
N LYS A 35 15.96 -11.89 0.14
CA LYS A 35 16.74 -12.95 0.80
C LYS A 35 16.29 -14.37 0.43
N LYS A 36 15.00 -14.55 0.11
CA LYS A 36 14.42 -15.79 -0.41
C LYS A 36 13.37 -15.45 -1.47
N PHE A 37 13.49 -16.02 -2.67
CA PHE A 37 12.55 -15.81 -3.76
C PHE A 37 11.86 -17.15 -4.12
N PRO A 38 10.52 -17.19 -4.22
CA PRO A 38 9.57 -16.08 -4.01
C PRO A 38 9.36 -15.74 -2.52
N THR A 39 9.02 -14.47 -2.24
CA THR A 39 8.61 -14.01 -0.89
C THR A 39 7.13 -13.64 -0.90
N THR A 40 6.36 -14.19 0.02
CA THR A 40 4.96 -13.80 0.26
C THR A 40 4.91 -12.50 1.08
N ILE A 41 4.21 -11.48 0.57
CA ILE A 41 4.05 -10.15 1.21
C ILE A 41 2.65 -9.97 1.81
N MET A 42 1.66 -10.59 1.19
CA MET A 42 0.24 -10.41 1.48
C MET A 42 -0.49 -11.67 1.03
N LYS A 43 -1.44 -12.13 1.84
CA LYS A 43 -2.45 -13.10 1.43
C LYS A 43 -3.63 -12.33 0.83
N LEU A 44 -4.19 -12.84 -0.24
CA LEU A 44 -5.39 -12.30 -0.88
C LEU A 44 -6.51 -13.31 -0.68
N GLU A 45 -7.72 -12.82 -0.42
CA GLU A 45 -8.91 -13.66 -0.40
C GLU A 45 -9.31 -14.12 -1.81
N ASP A 46 -10.29 -15.03 -1.89
CA ASP A 46 -10.85 -15.43 -3.18
C ASP A 46 -11.35 -14.22 -3.98
N LYS A 47 -10.98 -14.18 -5.27
CA LYS A 47 -11.22 -13.09 -6.23
C LYS A 47 -10.65 -11.72 -5.84
N GLU A 48 -9.89 -11.62 -4.75
CA GLU A 48 -9.21 -10.40 -4.38
C GLU A 48 -7.95 -10.20 -5.24
N LYS A 49 -7.74 -8.99 -5.71
CA LYS A 49 -6.62 -8.59 -6.57
C LYS A 49 -6.09 -7.24 -6.13
N ILE A 50 -4.78 -7.08 -6.20
CA ILE A 50 -4.13 -5.78 -6.01
C ILE A 50 -4.50 -4.89 -7.21
N LEU A 51 -5.09 -3.73 -6.93
CA LEU A 51 -5.41 -2.71 -7.92
C LEU A 51 -4.28 -1.70 -8.09
N ALA A 52 -3.62 -1.33 -6.99
CA ALA A 52 -2.56 -0.33 -7.00
C ALA A 52 -1.56 -0.58 -5.88
N VAL A 53 -0.31 -0.21 -6.14
CA VAL A 53 0.75 -0.11 -5.15
C VAL A 53 1.34 1.29 -5.26
N SER A 54 1.54 1.97 -4.13
CA SER A 54 2.09 3.33 -4.12
C SER A 54 3.14 3.49 -3.02
N PRO A 55 4.31 4.08 -3.33
CA PRO A 55 5.31 4.42 -2.32
C PRO A 55 4.83 5.60 -1.47
N VAL A 56 5.05 5.52 -0.16
CA VAL A 56 4.70 6.59 0.79
C VAL A 56 5.73 6.73 1.91
N ASN A 57 5.76 7.92 2.48
CA ASN A 57 6.40 8.26 3.74
C ASN A 57 5.35 8.58 4.82
N ASP A 58 5.80 8.83 6.04
CA ASP A 58 4.90 9.04 7.19
C ASP A 58 4.10 10.35 7.10
N ALA A 59 4.68 11.40 6.52
CA ALA A 59 4.03 12.70 6.34
C ALA A 59 3.12 12.80 5.11
N ASP A 60 3.02 11.74 4.29
CA ASP A 60 2.23 11.77 3.07
C ASP A 60 0.74 11.70 3.34
N ASN A 61 -0.03 12.38 2.50
CA ASN A 61 -1.47 12.23 2.39
C ASN A 61 -1.79 11.27 1.25
N LEU A 62 -2.77 10.41 1.48
CA LEU A 62 -3.27 9.45 0.52
C LEU A 62 -4.70 9.81 0.14
N VAL A 63 -4.98 9.84 -1.15
CA VAL A 63 -6.33 10.06 -1.67
C VAL A 63 -6.75 8.88 -2.51
N ILE A 64 -7.92 8.31 -2.20
CA ILE A 64 -8.57 7.29 -3.04
C ILE A 64 -9.80 7.93 -3.67
N ILE A 65 -9.83 7.95 -5.00
CA ILE A 65 -10.96 8.47 -5.78
C ILE A 65 -11.66 7.33 -6.51
N THR A 66 -12.97 7.20 -6.33
CA THR A 66 -13.82 6.24 -7.04
C THR A 66 -14.22 6.77 -8.42
N LYS A 67 -14.70 5.88 -9.30
CA LYS A 67 -15.21 6.27 -10.63
C LYS A 67 -16.41 7.22 -10.57
N GLN A 68 -17.15 7.23 -9.47
CA GLN A 68 -18.27 8.16 -9.23
C GLN A 68 -17.83 9.51 -8.66
N GLY A 69 -16.53 9.81 -8.62
CA GLY A 69 -16.01 11.09 -8.13
C GLY A 69 -16.01 11.24 -6.61
N ARG A 70 -16.21 10.15 -5.85
CA ARG A 70 -16.11 10.18 -4.38
C ARG A 70 -14.66 10.01 -3.96
N GLY A 71 -14.20 10.84 -3.03
CA GLY A 71 -12.83 10.83 -2.51
C GLY A 71 -12.77 10.47 -1.03
N LEU A 72 -11.78 9.66 -0.64
CA LEU A 72 -11.37 9.48 0.74
C LEU A 72 -9.93 9.97 0.89
N LEU A 73 -9.70 10.91 1.81
CA LEU A 73 -8.39 11.47 2.15
C LEU A 73 -8.00 11.00 3.56
N PHE A 74 -6.79 10.48 3.72
CA PHE A 74 -6.25 10.07 5.01
C PHE A 74 -4.74 10.29 5.07
N LYS A 75 -4.19 10.43 6.29
CA LYS A 75 -2.75 10.53 6.48
C LYS A 75 -2.15 9.14 6.44
N SER A 76 -0.96 9.01 5.87
CA SER A 76 -0.18 7.76 5.86
C SER A 76 0.05 7.22 7.28
N ASN A 77 0.17 8.10 8.28
CA ASN A 77 0.33 7.74 9.69
C ASN A 77 -0.94 7.17 10.35
N ASP A 78 -2.11 7.39 9.78
CA ASP A 78 -3.35 6.81 10.28
C ASP A 78 -3.42 5.31 9.95
N ILE A 79 -2.59 4.84 9.02
CA ILE A 79 -2.45 3.42 8.67
C ILE A 79 -1.21 2.85 9.34
N ARG A 80 -1.41 1.83 10.17
CA ARG A 80 -0.31 1.13 10.83
C ARG A 80 0.47 0.27 9.83
N PRO A 81 1.82 0.30 9.83
CA PRO A 81 2.61 -0.60 9.01
C PRO A 81 2.47 -2.04 9.52
N MET A 82 2.21 -2.95 8.60
CA MET A 82 1.97 -4.36 8.86
C MET A 82 3.07 -5.24 8.24
N GLY A 83 3.35 -6.36 8.92
CA GLY A 83 4.31 -7.38 8.47
C GLY A 83 3.76 -8.26 7.34
N LYS A 84 4.58 -9.21 6.87
CA LYS A 84 4.28 -10.10 5.74
C LYS A 84 3.06 -11.00 5.96
N THR A 85 2.82 -11.45 7.18
CA THR A 85 1.78 -12.43 7.54
C THR A 85 0.60 -11.83 8.29
N ALA A 86 0.58 -10.51 8.51
CA ALA A 86 -0.57 -9.83 9.05
C ALA A 86 -1.71 -9.89 8.04
N GLY A 87 -2.83 -10.50 8.47
CA GLY A 87 -4.13 -10.46 7.83
C GLY A 87 -4.92 -9.27 8.34
#